data_AF-A0A521NAN8-F1
#
_entry.id   AF-A0A521NAN8-F1
#
_cell.length_a   1.000
_cell.length_b   1.000
_cell.length_c   1.000
_cell.angle_alpha   90.00
_cell.angle_beta   90.00
_cell.angle_gamma   90.00
#
_symmetry.space_group_name_H-M   'P 1'
#
loop_
_entity.id
_entity.type
_entity.pdbx_description
1 polymer ?
#
loop_
_entity_poly.entity_id
_entity_poly.type
_entity_poly.pdbx_seq_one_letter_code
_entity_poly.pdbx_strand_id
1 'polypeptide(L)'
;MCKILFVGLLFLFMQPLYSQVNETEAKAAYMLAEENYGKGNYPVALTFLKNAKAKLGGANCKILYLQIQIENELAKTQRNYQDSLLKTITAFQTSPDIKEFNEDKVLEVVKMKMEMEQKGIEERELREKKAADSVSREKLFNDFSVTQGWELGQTLEEAEKKHANFFRRTSSEKSGLFPGLKLISSKDVADVSVYVNENKKIIGFRTNIEYPRLISKYQNYTSGKELKMKMVDAYTQMFGFAPVVGYATSEGLQYIWKKNKKSVIIAWMVYKNGNGFYGNDYSYVVDEAIQ
;
A
#
# COMPACT_ATOMS: atom_id res chain seq x y z
N MET A 1 -26.81 -44.25 -71.28
CA MET A 1 -26.85 -43.14 -70.29
C MET A 1 -26.93 -43.58 -68.83
N CYS A 2 -27.31 -44.82 -68.49
CA CYS A 2 -27.47 -45.24 -67.08
C CYS A 2 -26.16 -45.63 -66.33
N LYS A 3 -25.02 -45.77 -67.01
CA LYS A 3 -23.76 -46.22 -66.38
C LYS A 3 -22.87 -45.09 -65.83
N ILE A 4 -23.05 -43.85 -66.30
CA ILE A 4 -22.23 -42.69 -65.85
C ILE A 4 -22.81 -42.09 -64.56
N LEU A 5 -24.12 -42.20 -64.33
CA LEU A 5 -24.75 -41.73 -63.09
C LEU A 5 -24.34 -42.57 -61.86
N PHE A 6 -24.00 -43.84 -62.06
CA PHE A 6 -23.65 -44.75 -60.95
C PHE A 6 -22.22 -44.53 -60.42
N VAL A 7 -21.31 -44.04 -61.26
CA VAL A 7 -19.92 -43.76 -60.88
C VAL A 7 -19.79 -42.42 -60.14
N GLY A 8 -20.63 -41.42 -60.49
CA GLY A 8 -20.71 -40.15 -59.75
C GLY A 8 -21.30 -40.28 -58.35
N LEU A 9 -22.23 -41.22 -58.14
CA LEU A 9 -22.83 -41.48 -56.82
C LEU A 9 -21.86 -42.18 -55.85
N LEU A 10 -20.96 -43.04 -56.36
CA LEU A 10 -19.97 -43.75 -55.56
C LEU A 10 -18.85 -42.85 -55.01
N PHE A 11 -18.58 -41.71 -55.68
CA PHE A 11 -17.60 -40.71 -55.21
C PHE A 11 -18.12 -39.83 -54.06
N LEU A 12 -19.44 -39.79 -53.83
CA LEU A 12 -20.05 -39.09 -52.69
C LEU A 12 -20.00 -39.90 -51.38
N PHE A 13 -19.76 -41.21 -51.45
CA PHE A 13 -19.59 -42.08 -50.28
C PHE A 13 -18.14 -42.23 -49.81
N MET A 14 -17.17 -41.64 -50.53
CA MET A 14 -15.77 -41.51 -50.09
C MET A 14 -15.48 -40.16 -49.41
N GLN A 15 -16.50 -39.51 -48.83
CA GLN A 15 -16.24 -38.46 -47.87
C GLN A 15 -15.62 -39.09 -46.60
N PRO A 16 -14.59 -38.48 -46.00
CA PRO A 16 -13.73 -39.19 -45.09
C PRO A 16 -14.41 -39.52 -43.76
N LEU A 17 -14.19 -40.74 -43.27
CA LEU A 17 -14.49 -41.19 -41.89
C LEU A 17 -13.83 -40.33 -40.78
N TYR A 18 -13.00 -39.33 -41.14
CA TYR A 18 -12.28 -38.45 -40.22
C TYR A 18 -13.19 -37.52 -39.39
N SER A 19 -14.37 -37.13 -39.89
CA SER A 19 -15.28 -36.23 -39.15
C SER A 19 -15.84 -36.89 -37.88
N GLN A 20 -16.19 -38.17 -37.97
CA GLN A 20 -16.81 -38.93 -36.87
C GLN A 20 -15.81 -39.32 -35.77
N VAL A 21 -14.56 -39.60 -36.13
CA VAL A 21 -13.47 -39.90 -35.19
C VAL A 21 -13.10 -38.64 -34.39
N ASN A 22 -13.02 -37.48 -35.04
CA ASN A 22 -12.71 -36.22 -34.37
C ASN A 22 -13.77 -35.82 -33.33
N GLU A 23 -15.06 -36.05 -33.62
CA GLU A 23 -16.14 -35.76 -32.67
C GLU A 23 -16.09 -36.68 -31.43
N THR A 24 -15.78 -37.96 -31.63
CA THR A 24 -15.66 -38.93 -30.53
C THR A 24 -14.47 -38.60 -29.63
N GLU A 25 -13.32 -38.28 -30.22
CA GLU A 25 -12.13 -37.86 -29.46
C GLU A 25 -12.32 -36.51 -28.78
N ALA A 26 -13.08 -35.59 -29.38
CA ALA A 26 -13.44 -34.33 -28.74
C ALA A 26 -14.31 -34.54 -27.49
N LYS A 27 -15.31 -35.45 -27.57
CA LYS A 27 -16.14 -35.83 -26.42
C LYS A 27 -15.30 -36.46 -25.31
N ALA A 28 -14.41 -37.39 -25.65
CA ALA A 28 -13.50 -38.00 -24.68
C ALA A 28 -12.58 -36.96 -24.01
N ALA A 29 -12.00 -36.04 -24.79
CA ALA A 29 -11.17 -34.96 -24.26
C ALA A 29 -11.97 -34.02 -23.34
N TYR A 30 -13.22 -33.69 -23.68
CA TYR A 30 -14.09 -32.88 -22.83
C TYR A 30 -14.44 -33.61 -21.51
N MET A 31 -14.77 -34.90 -21.55
CA MET A 31 -15.02 -35.70 -20.34
C MET A 31 -13.80 -35.78 -19.43
N LEU A 32 -12.60 -35.95 -20.00
CA LEU A 32 -11.34 -35.92 -19.24
C LEU A 32 -11.08 -34.55 -18.61
N ALA A 33 -11.49 -33.46 -19.29
CA ALA A 33 -11.42 -32.12 -18.71
C ALA A 33 -12.37 -31.97 -17.51
N GLU A 34 -13.61 -32.44 -17.60
CA GLU A 34 -14.57 -32.44 -16.49
C GLU A 34 -14.09 -33.27 -15.30
N GLU A 35 -13.54 -34.46 -15.56
CA GLU A 35 -12.98 -35.33 -14.52
C GLU A 35 -11.80 -34.65 -13.79
N ASN A 36 -10.87 -34.06 -14.54
CA ASN A 36 -9.73 -33.36 -13.95
C ASN A 36 -10.15 -32.08 -13.23
N TYR A 37 -11.16 -31.37 -13.73
CA TYR A 37 -11.78 -30.23 -13.03
C TYR A 37 -12.36 -30.67 -11.68
N GLY A 38 -13.16 -31.74 -11.65
CA GLY A 38 -13.72 -32.30 -10.42
C GLY A 38 -12.67 -32.77 -9.41
N LYS A 39 -11.46 -33.12 -9.88
CA LYS A 39 -10.30 -33.46 -9.05
C LYS A 39 -9.49 -32.24 -8.58
N GLY A 40 -9.85 -31.02 -8.99
CA GLY A 40 -9.08 -29.80 -8.72
C GLY A 40 -7.80 -29.65 -9.55
N ASN A 41 -7.57 -30.50 -10.55
CA ASN A 41 -6.40 -30.45 -11.42
C ASN A 41 -6.61 -29.50 -12.60
N TYR A 42 -6.74 -28.22 -12.29
CA TYR A 42 -7.14 -27.17 -13.23
C TYR A 42 -6.20 -27.01 -14.45
N PRO A 43 -4.86 -27.05 -14.33
CA PRO A 43 -3.98 -26.94 -15.50
C PRO A 43 -4.13 -28.11 -16.48
N VAL A 44 -4.35 -29.32 -15.95
CA VAL A 44 -4.57 -30.52 -16.79
C VAL A 44 -5.96 -30.48 -17.42
N ALA A 45 -6.98 -30.03 -16.67
CA ALA A 45 -8.32 -29.81 -17.20
C ALA A 45 -8.32 -28.83 -18.39
N LEU A 46 -7.61 -27.69 -18.29
CA LEU A 46 -7.44 -26.76 -19.41
C LEU A 46 -6.76 -27.40 -20.61
N THR A 47 -5.77 -28.28 -20.39
CA THR A 47 -5.07 -28.96 -21.48
C THR A 47 -6.02 -29.88 -22.25
N PHE A 48 -6.81 -30.68 -21.55
CA PHE A 48 -7.82 -31.54 -22.19
C PHE A 48 -8.93 -30.72 -22.87
N LEU A 49 -9.36 -29.61 -22.27
CA LEU A 49 -10.37 -28.74 -22.83
C LEU A 49 -9.89 -28.04 -24.12
N LYS A 50 -8.61 -27.65 -24.18
CA LYS A 50 -7.97 -27.14 -25.39
C LYS A 50 -7.96 -28.18 -26.51
N ASN A 51 -7.69 -29.45 -26.17
CA ASN A 51 -7.73 -30.54 -27.14
C ASN A 51 -9.15 -30.78 -27.67
N ALA A 52 -10.17 -30.72 -26.80
CA ALA A 52 -11.57 -30.81 -27.21
C ALA A 52 -11.94 -29.67 -28.18
N LYS A 53 -11.57 -28.43 -27.83
CA LYS A 53 -11.77 -27.24 -28.68
C LYS A 53 -11.12 -27.39 -30.06
N ALA A 54 -9.89 -27.86 -30.10
CA ALA A 54 -9.15 -28.06 -31.37
C ALA A 54 -9.83 -29.09 -32.27
N LYS A 55 -10.30 -30.21 -31.70
CA LYS A 55 -10.96 -31.29 -32.45
C LYS A 55 -12.36 -30.93 -32.97
N LEU A 56 -13.06 -30.01 -32.30
CA LEU A 56 -14.35 -29.47 -32.77
C LEU A 56 -14.19 -28.29 -33.74
N GLY A 57 -12.97 -27.81 -34.01
CA GLY A 57 -12.73 -26.66 -34.89
C GLY A 57 -13.12 -25.31 -34.28
N GLY A 58 -13.46 -25.27 -32.99
CA GLY A 58 -13.96 -24.06 -32.32
C GLY A 58 -14.44 -24.34 -30.90
N ALA A 59 -14.76 -23.28 -30.17
CA ALA A 59 -15.39 -23.39 -28.85
C ALA A 59 -16.87 -23.06 -28.97
N ASN A 60 -17.71 -23.93 -28.39
CA ASN A 60 -19.13 -23.70 -28.17
C ASN A 60 -19.36 -23.30 -26.70
N CYS A 61 -20.60 -22.96 -26.32
CA CYS A 61 -20.91 -22.55 -24.95
C CYS A 61 -20.56 -23.60 -23.90
N LYS A 62 -20.64 -24.92 -24.21
CA LYS A 62 -20.23 -25.98 -23.27
C LYS A 62 -18.74 -25.91 -22.94
N ILE A 63 -17.89 -25.79 -23.97
CA ILE A 63 -16.44 -25.65 -23.79
C ILE A 63 -16.10 -24.35 -23.07
N LEU A 64 -16.70 -23.24 -23.50
CA LEU A 64 -16.43 -21.93 -22.91
C LEU A 64 -16.88 -21.85 -21.45
N TYR A 65 -18.02 -22.44 -21.10
CA TYR A 65 -18.50 -22.50 -19.72
C TYR A 65 -17.53 -23.28 -18.83
N LEU A 66 -17.09 -24.48 -19.24
CA LEU A 66 -16.12 -25.24 -18.45
C LEU A 66 -14.78 -24.50 -18.34
N GLN A 67 -14.36 -23.80 -19.40
CA GLN A 67 -13.15 -22.98 -19.36
C GLN A 67 -13.27 -21.84 -18.35
N ILE A 68 -14.43 -21.15 -18.30
CA ILE A 68 -14.73 -20.12 -17.30
C ILE A 68 -14.62 -20.68 -15.89
N GLN A 69 -15.20 -21.85 -15.62
CA GLN A 69 -15.13 -22.49 -14.30
C GLN A 69 -13.68 -22.77 -13.89
N ILE A 70 -12.88 -23.35 -14.79
CA ILE A 70 -11.48 -23.67 -14.52
C ILE A 70 -10.64 -22.39 -14.33
N GLU A 71 -10.81 -21.39 -15.20
CA GLU A 71 -10.10 -20.12 -15.12
C GLU A 71 -10.49 -19.31 -13.88
N ASN A 72 -11.75 -19.40 -13.42
CA ASN A 72 -12.21 -18.78 -12.19
C ASN A 72 -11.50 -19.37 -10.97
N GLU A 73 -11.38 -20.70 -10.90
CA GLU A 73 -10.62 -21.36 -9.82
C GLU A 73 -9.13 -20.97 -9.85
N LEU A 74 -8.53 -20.88 -11.04
CA LEU A 74 -7.14 -20.43 -11.18
C LEU A 74 -6.97 -18.96 -10.80
N ALA A 75 -7.90 -18.09 -11.19
CA ALA A 75 -7.88 -16.66 -10.91
C ALA A 75 -7.95 -16.31 -9.42
N LYS A 76 -8.43 -17.24 -8.56
CA LYS A 76 -8.38 -17.09 -7.09
C LYS A 76 -6.96 -17.03 -6.54
N THR A 77 -6.00 -17.67 -7.22
CA THR A 77 -4.60 -17.77 -6.76
C THR A 77 -3.60 -17.12 -7.71
N GLN A 78 -3.97 -16.98 -8.98
CA GLN A 78 -3.07 -16.55 -10.05
C GLN A 78 -3.68 -15.37 -10.83
N ARG A 79 -3.18 -14.16 -10.55
CA ARG A 79 -3.70 -12.91 -11.15
C ARG A 79 -3.70 -12.88 -12.67
N ASN A 80 -2.74 -13.54 -13.31
CA ASN A 80 -2.65 -13.64 -14.77
C ASN A 80 -3.85 -14.36 -15.41
N TYR A 81 -4.63 -15.13 -14.64
CA TYR A 81 -5.86 -15.76 -15.14
C TYR A 81 -7.08 -14.84 -15.07
N GLN A 82 -7.03 -13.68 -14.39
CA GLN A 82 -8.16 -12.74 -14.37
C GLN A 82 -8.45 -12.17 -15.76
N ASP A 83 -7.40 -11.79 -16.52
CA ASP A 83 -7.57 -11.31 -17.89
C ASP A 83 -8.02 -12.41 -18.85
N SER A 84 -7.54 -13.65 -18.64
CA SER A 84 -7.96 -14.82 -19.43
C SER A 84 -9.44 -15.10 -19.19
N LEU A 85 -9.86 -15.13 -17.92
CA LEU A 85 -11.24 -15.34 -17.50
C LEU A 85 -12.17 -14.31 -18.13
N LEU A 86 -11.83 -13.02 -18.06
CA LEU A 86 -12.67 -11.96 -18.65
C LEU A 86 -12.82 -12.12 -20.17
N LYS A 87 -11.75 -12.53 -20.87
CA LYS A 87 -11.80 -12.83 -22.31
C LYS A 87 -12.70 -14.01 -22.59
N THR A 88 -12.60 -15.09 -21.81
CA THR A 88 -13.43 -16.29 -22.00
C THR A 88 -14.91 -16.02 -21.69
N ILE A 89 -15.20 -15.26 -20.63
CA ILE A 89 -16.55 -14.77 -20.32
C ILE A 89 -17.13 -13.97 -21.50
N THR A 90 -16.34 -13.06 -22.06
CA THR A 90 -16.76 -12.26 -23.22
C THR A 90 -17.05 -13.16 -24.43
N ALA A 91 -16.16 -14.11 -24.72
CA ALA A 91 -16.37 -15.07 -25.81
C ALA A 91 -17.64 -15.92 -25.62
N PHE A 92 -17.91 -16.36 -24.37
CA PHE A 92 -19.13 -17.08 -24.01
C PHE A 92 -20.38 -16.24 -24.26
N GLN A 93 -20.39 -14.98 -23.82
CA GLN A 93 -21.51 -14.04 -23.99
C GLN A 93 -21.83 -13.74 -25.47
N THR A 94 -20.83 -13.85 -26.35
CA THR A 94 -20.98 -13.61 -27.80
C THR A 94 -21.13 -14.89 -28.62
N SER A 95 -21.18 -16.07 -27.98
CA SER A 95 -21.22 -17.35 -28.69
C SER A 95 -22.55 -17.53 -29.44
N PRO A 96 -22.53 -18.06 -30.68
CA PRO A 96 -23.75 -18.21 -31.48
C PRO A 96 -24.78 -19.18 -30.85
N ASP A 97 -24.33 -20.13 -30.05
CA ASP A 97 -25.15 -21.14 -29.38
C ASP A 97 -25.62 -20.74 -27.96
N ILE A 98 -25.36 -19.50 -27.51
CA ILE A 98 -25.73 -19.06 -26.15
C ILE A 98 -27.23 -19.11 -25.88
N LYS A 99 -28.05 -18.86 -26.91
CA LYS A 99 -29.53 -18.87 -26.79
C LYS A 99 -30.10 -20.26 -26.52
N GLU A 100 -29.36 -21.30 -26.91
CA GLU A 100 -29.73 -22.69 -26.70
C GLU A 100 -29.08 -23.27 -25.43
N PHE A 101 -28.26 -22.47 -24.76
CA PHE A 101 -27.58 -22.86 -23.52
C PHE A 101 -28.49 -22.65 -22.30
N ASN A 102 -28.19 -23.38 -21.23
CA ASN A 102 -28.98 -23.29 -20.00
C ASN A 102 -28.90 -21.87 -19.39
N GLU A 103 -30.05 -21.26 -19.16
CA GLU A 103 -30.19 -19.88 -18.68
C GLU A 103 -29.53 -19.66 -17.31
N ASP A 104 -29.67 -20.60 -16.37
CA ASP A 104 -29.06 -20.50 -15.04
C ASP A 104 -27.54 -20.37 -15.14
N LYS A 105 -26.91 -21.14 -16.03
CA LYS A 105 -25.46 -21.09 -16.29
C LYS A 105 -25.05 -19.78 -16.98
N VAL A 106 -25.90 -19.23 -17.86
CA VAL A 106 -25.65 -17.92 -18.47
C VAL A 106 -25.66 -16.83 -17.39
N LEU A 107 -26.66 -16.85 -16.50
CA LEU A 107 -26.77 -15.90 -15.39
C LEU A 107 -25.60 -16.00 -14.43
N GLU A 108 -25.10 -17.21 -14.16
CA GLU A 108 -23.89 -17.43 -13.35
C GLU A 108 -22.68 -16.71 -13.94
N VAL A 109 -22.43 -16.86 -15.24
CA VAL A 109 -21.32 -16.21 -15.95
C VAL A 109 -21.48 -14.68 -15.97
N VAL A 110 -22.70 -14.18 -16.13
CA VAL A 110 -22.98 -12.73 -16.06
C VAL A 110 -22.67 -12.19 -14.66
N LYS A 111 -23.07 -12.90 -13.59
CA LYS A 111 -22.76 -12.52 -12.20
C LYS A 111 -21.25 -12.49 -11.95
N MET A 112 -20.51 -13.49 -12.43
CA MET A 112 -19.04 -13.50 -12.32
C MET A 112 -18.41 -12.24 -12.93
N LYS A 113 -18.87 -11.81 -14.11
CA LYS A 113 -18.38 -10.58 -14.75
C LYS A 113 -18.62 -9.34 -13.89
N MET A 114 -19.84 -9.19 -13.37
CA MET A 114 -20.22 -8.05 -12.53
C MET A 114 -19.38 -8.00 -11.25
N GLU A 115 -19.14 -9.15 -10.60
CA GLU A 115 -18.28 -9.22 -9.42
C GLU A 115 -16.83 -8.84 -9.73
N MET A 116 -16.29 -9.24 -10.88
CA MET A 116 -14.94 -8.85 -11.30
C MET A 116 -14.83 -7.35 -11.55
N GLU A 117 -15.82 -6.74 -12.21
CA GLU A 117 -15.87 -5.31 -12.45
C GLU A 117 -15.96 -4.52 -11.14
N GLN A 118 -16.83 -4.95 -10.22
CA GLN A 118 -16.98 -4.33 -8.90
C GLN A 118 -15.68 -4.40 -8.08
N LYS A 119 -15.02 -5.57 -8.03
CA LYS A 119 -13.72 -5.72 -7.36
C LYS A 119 -12.65 -4.82 -7.98
N GLY A 120 -12.67 -4.67 -9.30
CA GLY A 120 -11.76 -3.77 -10.02
C GLY A 120 -11.95 -2.29 -9.62
N ILE A 121 -13.21 -1.87 -9.42
CA ILE A 121 -13.55 -0.53 -8.93
C ILE A 121 -13.06 -0.36 -7.48
N GLU A 122 -13.38 -1.29 -6.59
CA GLU A 122 -12.98 -1.25 -5.18
C GLU A 122 -11.44 -1.21 -5.01
N GLU A 123 -10.71 -2.01 -5.79
CA GLU A 123 -9.24 -1.98 -5.78
C GLU A 123 -8.69 -0.63 -6.25
N ARG A 124 -9.30 0.00 -7.27
CA ARG A 124 -8.89 1.31 -7.77
C ARG A 124 -9.15 2.38 -6.72
N GLU A 125 -10.35 2.45 -6.16
CA GLU A 125 -10.72 3.39 -5.10
C GLU A 125 -9.79 3.24 -3.88
N LEU A 126 -9.46 2.01 -3.48
CA LEU A 126 -8.52 1.76 -2.39
C LEU A 126 -7.11 2.27 -2.70
N ARG A 127 -6.62 2.10 -3.94
CA ARG A 127 -5.31 2.61 -4.36
C ARG A 127 -5.30 4.13 -4.37
N GLU A 128 -6.35 4.76 -4.90
CA GLU A 128 -6.50 6.21 -4.93
C GLU A 128 -6.57 6.80 -3.52
N LYS A 129 -7.34 6.17 -2.62
CA LYS A 129 -7.41 6.57 -1.20
C LYS A 129 -6.05 6.46 -0.52
N LYS A 130 -5.33 5.34 -0.69
CA LYS A 130 -3.98 5.17 -0.13
C LYS A 130 -2.99 6.21 -0.67
N ALA A 131 -3.09 6.54 -1.97
CA ALA A 131 -2.27 7.59 -2.57
C ALA A 131 -2.61 8.97 -1.98
N ALA A 132 -3.89 9.33 -1.88
CA ALA A 132 -4.33 10.58 -1.27
C ALA A 132 -3.90 10.70 0.20
N ASP A 133 -4.01 9.60 0.97
CA ASP A 133 -3.56 9.52 2.36
C ASP A 133 -2.04 9.66 2.46
N SER A 134 -1.27 9.13 1.49
CA SER A 134 0.19 9.28 1.47
C SER A 134 0.61 10.73 1.19
N VAL A 135 -0.04 11.40 0.24
CA VAL A 135 0.19 12.82 -0.08
C VAL A 135 -0.17 13.71 1.10
N SER A 136 -1.30 13.42 1.76
CA SER A 136 -1.76 14.18 2.94
C SER A 136 -0.79 14.04 4.10
N ARG A 137 -0.27 12.83 4.36
CA ARG A 137 0.72 12.59 5.41
C ARG A 137 2.09 13.19 5.10
N GLU A 138 2.51 13.17 3.85
CA GLU A 138 3.72 13.87 3.42
C GLU A 138 3.60 15.38 3.62
N LYS A 139 2.44 15.95 3.25
CA LYS A 139 2.15 17.36 3.54
C LYS A 139 2.19 17.63 5.04
N LEU A 140 1.55 16.81 5.87
CA LEU A 140 1.58 16.96 7.33
C LEU A 140 3.01 16.91 7.89
N PHE A 141 3.86 16.00 7.41
CA PHE A 141 5.27 15.94 7.84
C PHE A 141 6.05 17.18 7.40
N ASN A 142 5.87 17.66 6.18
CA ASN A 142 6.53 18.87 5.67
C ASN A 142 6.04 20.14 6.39
N ASP A 143 4.75 20.22 6.67
CA ASP A 143 4.10 21.32 7.40
C ASP A 143 4.21 21.15 8.93
N PHE A 144 4.83 20.06 9.41
CA PHE A 144 5.09 19.84 10.84
C PHE A 144 6.11 20.86 11.34
N SER A 145 5.64 22.06 11.63
CA SER A 145 6.30 23.17 12.31
C SER A 145 5.35 23.85 13.30
N VAL A 146 4.10 23.38 13.38
CA VAL A 146 3.05 23.96 14.21
C VAL A 146 3.19 23.43 15.63
N THR A 147 3.76 24.23 16.52
CA THR A 147 3.36 24.26 17.95
C THR A 147 3.83 25.50 18.73
N GLN A 148 4.66 26.39 18.17
CA GLN A 148 5.19 27.55 18.92
C GLN A 148 5.22 28.87 18.11
N GLY A 149 4.58 28.91 16.93
CA GLY A 149 4.52 30.12 16.09
C GLY A 149 5.80 30.45 15.30
N TRP A 150 6.77 29.53 15.23
CA TRP A 150 8.00 29.71 14.45
C TRP A 150 7.83 29.26 13.02
N GLU A 151 8.04 30.17 12.07
CA GLU A 151 8.10 29.85 10.64
C GLU A 151 9.53 29.43 10.28
N LEU A 152 9.71 28.23 9.71
CA LEU A 152 10.99 27.81 9.16
C LEU A 152 11.25 28.53 7.84
N GLY A 153 12.50 28.93 7.60
CA GLY A 153 12.94 29.69 6.43
C GLY A 153 12.88 31.20 6.61
N GLN A 154 12.15 31.71 7.60
CA GLN A 154 12.16 33.14 7.91
C GLN A 154 13.56 33.59 8.35
N THR A 155 13.90 34.83 8.04
CA THR A 155 15.15 35.44 8.51
C THR A 155 15.11 35.69 10.02
N LEU A 156 16.29 35.74 10.63
CA LEU A 156 16.44 36.07 12.05
C LEU A 156 15.84 37.45 12.37
N GLU A 157 15.94 38.41 11.45
CA GLU A 157 15.36 39.74 11.62
C GLU A 157 13.83 39.71 11.65
N GLU A 158 13.19 38.95 10.76
CA GLU A 158 11.73 38.76 10.78
C GLU A 158 11.28 38.07 12.06
N ALA A 159 12.02 37.04 12.47
CA ALA A 159 11.78 36.31 13.71
C ALA A 159 11.92 37.23 14.95
N GLU A 160 12.93 38.09 14.99
CA GLU A 160 13.15 39.08 16.05
C GLU A 160 11.99 40.09 16.16
N LYS A 161 11.44 40.53 15.02
CA LYS A 161 10.27 41.41 14.98
C LYS A 161 9.01 40.70 15.49
N LYS A 162 8.76 39.46 15.05
CA LYS A 162 7.57 38.68 15.43
C LYS A 162 7.62 38.20 16.89
N HIS A 163 8.81 37.84 17.37
CA HIS A 163 9.01 37.21 18.69
C HIS A 163 9.98 38.02 19.57
N ALA A 164 9.81 39.34 19.63
CA ALA A 164 10.72 40.24 20.35
C ALA A 164 11.03 39.80 21.80
N ASN A 165 10.04 39.26 22.52
CA ASN A 165 10.23 38.75 23.88
C ASN A 165 11.22 37.59 23.96
N PHE A 166 11.24 36.70 22.97
CA PHE A 166 12.20 35.61 22.90
C PHE A 166 13.62 36.15 22.75
N PHE A 167 13.82 37.12 21.87
CA PHE A 167 15.15 37.61 21.50
C PHE A 167 15.76 38.62 22.48
N ARG A 168 14.97 39.15 23.43
CA ARG A 168 15.41 40.15 24.42
C ARG A 168 16.62 39.73 25.25
N ARG A 169 16.62 38.50 25.79
CA ARG A 169 17.74 37.96 26.60
C ARG A 169 18.10 36.58 26.09
N THR A 170 18.85 36.54 24.99
CA THR A 170 19.28 35.28 24.40
C THR A 170 20.70 34.90 24.77
N SER A 171 20.96 33.60 24.66
CA SER A 171 22.30 33.02 24.63
C SER A 171 22.42 32.22 23.35
N SER A 172 23.66 32.02 22.89
CA SER A 172 23.88 31.25 21.68
C SER A 172 25.07 30.32 21.77
N GLU A 173 24.92 29.13 21.21
CA GLU A 173 25.93 28.08 21.19
C GLU A 173 25.95 27.37 19.83
N LYS A 174 27.02 26.64 19.55
CA LYS A 174 27.05 25.74 18.40
C LYS A 174 26.19 24.51 18.72
N SER A 175 25.37 24.09 17.77
CA SER A 175 24.56 22.88 17.92
C SER A 175 25.45 21.63 17.91
N GLY A 176 25.38 20.83 18.97
CA GLY A 176 26.04 19.52 19.01
C GLY A 176 25.31 18.45 18.20
N LEU A 177 23.99 18.57 18.03
CA LEU A 177 23.15 17.59 17.31
C LEU A 177 23.10 17.86 15.80
N PHE A 178 23.26 19.12 15.40
CA PHE A 178 23.18 19.55 14.01
C PHE A 178 24.40 20.41 13.68
N PRO A 179 25.52 19.79 13.24
CA PRO A 179 26.75 20.50 12.95
C PRO A 179 26.54 21.65 11.93
N GLY A 180 27.23 22.76 12.15
CA GLY A 180 27.10 23.97 11.31
C GLY A 180 25.94 24.89 11.71
N LEU A 181 25.05 24.45 12.60
CA LEU A 181 23.94 25.30 13.06
C LEU A 181 24.28 26.01 14.37
N LYS A 182 23.75 27.22 14.52
CA LYS A 182 23.77 27.98 15.77
C LYS A 182 22.45 27.79 16.49
N LEU A 183 22.50 27.45 17.77
CA LEU A 183 21.32 27.33 18.63
C LEU A 183 21.19 28.61 19.45
N ILE A 184 20.05 29.27 19.36
CA ILE A 184 19.71 30.47 20.13
C ILE A 184 18.65 30.09 21.16
N SER A 185 18.93 30.33 22.43
CA SER A 185 18.02 30.03 23.55
C SER A 185 17.65 31.32 24.28
N SER A 186 16.39 31.49 24.64
CA SER A 186 15.92 32.62 25.44
C SER A 186 16.02 32.32 26.93
N LYS A 187 16.36 33.35 27.73
CA LYS A 187 16.20 33.33 29.19
C LYS A 187 14.80 33.79 29.63
N ASP A 188 14.07 34.46 28.75
CA ASP A 188 12.75 35.03 29.02
C ASP A 188 11.62 34.07 28.62
N VAL A 189 11.87 33.24 27.62
CA VAL A 189 10.97 32.18 27.17
C VAL A 189 11.61 30.85 27.54
N ALA A 190 11.07 30.20 28.56
CA ALA A 190 11.53 28.90 28.99
C ALA A 190 11.33 27.86 27.88
N ASP A 191 12.15 26.81 27.93
CA ASP A 191 11.88 25.56 27.22
C ASP A 191 11.88 25.63 25.70
N VAL A 192 12.28 26.74 25.07
CA VAL A 192 12.32 26.91 23.61
C VAL A 192 13.68 27.43 23.16
N SER A 193 14.17 26.89 22.04
CA SER A 193 15.39 27.34 21.36
C SER A 193 15.19 27.25 19.86
N VAL A 194 15.87 28.11 19.08
CA VAL A 194 15.80 28.11 17.61
C VAL A 194 17.15 27.81 16.98
N TYR A 195 17.15 27.02 15.92
CA TYR A 195 18.32 26.72 15.11
C TYR A 195 18.42 27.72 13.96
N VAL A 196 19.60 28.30 13.79
CA VAL A 196 19.91 29.31 12.79
C VAL A 196 21.10 28.86 11.95
N ASN A 197 20.98 28.98 10.63
CA ASN A 197 22.06 28.68 9.70
C ASN A 197 22.99 29.88 9.46
N GLU A 198 24.02 29.71 8.63
CA GLU A 198 24.99 30.76 8.31
C GLU A 198 24.36 31.96 7.57
N ASN A 199 23.28 31.71 6.83
CA ASN A 199 22.49 32.74 6.14
C ASN A 199 21.48 33.45 7.07
N LYS A 200 21.59 33.25 8.38
CA LYS A 200 20.72 33.84 9.41
C LYS A 200 19.24 33.50 9.22
N LYS A 201 18.91 32.32 8.71
CA LYS A 201 17.53 31.83 8.66
C LYS A 201 17.22 30.86 9.79
N ILE A 202 15.99 30.91 10.31
CA ILE A 202 15.47 29.92 11.24
C ILE A 202 15.24 28.63 10.46
N ILE A 203 15.96 27.58 10.78
CA ILE A 203 15.85 26.28 10.10
C ILE A 203 15.27 25.20 11.00
N GLY A 204 15.08 25.52 12.27
CA GLY A 204 14.47 24.59 13.21
C GLY A 204 14.25 25.18 14.58
N PHE A 205 13.67 24.37 15.46
CA PHE A 205 13.53 24.67 16.86
C PHE A 205 13.71 23.43 17.72
N ARG A 206 13.98 23.67 19.00
CA ARG A 206 14.05 22.69 20.06
C ARG A 206 13.10 23.13 21.15
N THR A 207 12.31 22.20 21.68
CA THR A 207 11.71 22.36 23.01
C THR A 207 12.39 21.46 24.03
N ASN A 208 12.43 21.89 25.28
CA ASN A 208 12.95 21.11 26.40
C ASN A 208 12.01 21.20 27.58
N ILE A 209 11.41 20.09 28.02
CA ILE A 209 10.63 20.03 29.25
C ILE A 209 11.49 19.36 30.32
N GLU A 210 11.87 20.12 31.34
CA GLU A 210 12.60 19.59 32.49
C GLU A 210 11.65 18.99 33.53
N TYR A 211 12.01 17.82 34.05
CA TYR A 211 11.35 17.14 35.16
C TYR A 211 12.29 17.12 36.37
N PRO A 212 12.19 18.08 37.30
CA PRO A 212 13.14 18.21 38.39
C PRO A 212 13.13 17.02 39.35
N ARG A 213 14.31 16.66 39.88
CA ARG A 213 14.47 15.54 40.81
C ARG A 213 13.60 15.66 42.07
N LEU A 214 13.44 16.87 42.60
CA LEU A 214 12.67 17.15 43.83
C LEU A 214 11.20 16.74 43.73
N ILE A 215 10.63 16.75 42.51
CA ILE A 215 9.21 16.40 42.28
C ILE A 215 9.03 14.97 41.75
N SER A 216 10.11 14.20 41.58
CA SER A 216 10.08 12.85 40.99
C SER A 216 9.11 11.90 41.68
N LYS A 217 8.90 12.02 42.99
CA LYS A 217 7.95 11.20 43.76
C LYS A 217 6.48 11.36 43.34
N TYR A 218 6.15 12.46 42.66
CA TYR A 218 4.81 12.71 42.10
C TYR A 218 4.68 12.26 40.65
N GLN A 219 5.77 11.78 40.04
CA GLN A 219 5.80 11.27 38.68
C GLN A 219 5.79 9.76 38.73
N ASN A 220 5.13 9.10 37.78
CA ASN A 220 5.14 7.65 37.64
C ASN A 220 5.90 7.26 36.38
N TYR A 221 7.00 6.51 36.52
CA TYR A 221 7.84 6.14 35.38
C TYR A 221 7.09 5.31 34.34
N THR A 222 6.29 4.34 34.78
CA THR A 222 5.55 3.44 33.88
C THR A 222 4.53 4.21 33.06
N SER A 223 3.71 5.04 33.70
CA SER A 223 2.72 5.88 33.00
C SER A 223 3.39 6.90 32.08
N GLY A 224 4.51 7.49 32.50
CA GLY A 224 5.30 8.41 31.67
C GLY A 224 5.83 7.71 30.41
N LYS A 225 6.39 6.51 30.56
CA LYS A 225 6.88 5.71 29.43
C LYS A 225 5.77 5.34 28.46
N GLU A 226 4.62 4.90 28.97
CA GLU A 226 3.47 4.55 28.14
C GLU A 226 2.96 5.76 27.33
N LEU A 227 2.87 6.94 27.96
CA LEU A 227 2.49 8.17 27.26
C LEU A 227 3.47 8.52 26.14
N LYS A 228 4.78 8.34 26.37
CA LYS A 228 5.80 8.56 25.33
C LYS A 228 5.68 7.58 24.18
N MET A 229 5.43 6.30 24.45
CA MET A 229 5.20 5.31 23.39
C MET A 229 3.95 5.67 22.56
N LYS A 230 2.84 6.04 23.21
CA LYS A 230 1.62 6.49 22.50
C LYS A 230 1.87 7.72 21.63
N MET A 231 2.72 8.64 22.07
CA MET A 231 3.09 9.82 21.28
C MET A 231 3.94 9.44 20.05
N VAL A 232 4.87 8.49 20.20
CA VAL A 232 5.66 7.95 19.08
C VAL A 232 4.78 7.24 18.08
N ASP A 233 3.81 6.46 18.54
CA ASP A 233 2.83 5.79 17.67
C ASP A 233 1.97 6.81 16.92
N ALA A 234 1.50 7.85 17.61
CA ALA A 234 0.72 8.93 16.99
C ALA A 234 1.51 9.65 15.89
N TYR A 235 2.78 9.98 16.13
CA TYR A 235 3.62 10.59 15.10
C TYR A 235 3.96 9.64 13.95
N THR A 236 4.19 8.36 14.25
CA THR A 236 4.39 7.33 13.21
C THR A 236 3.18 7.22 12.29
N GLN A 237 1.98 7.22 12.87
CA GLN A 237 0.72 7.21 12.11
C GLN A 237 0.54 8.49 11.30
N MET A 238 0.80 9.64 11.91
CA MET A 238 0.69 10.96 11.28
C MET A 238 1.66 11.11 10.10
N PHE A 239 2.92 10.70 10.26
CA PHE A 239 3.93 10.82 9.21
C PHE A 239 3.85 9.70 8.18
N GLY A 240 3.25 8.56 8.53
CA GLY A 240 3.08 7.41 7.65
C GLY A 240 4.32 6.53 7.49
N PHE A 241 5.35 6.74 8.31
CA PHE A 241 6.56 5.90 8.35
C PHE A 241 7.16 5.83 9.76
N ALA A 242 7.85 4.72 10.04
CA ALA A 242 8.45 4.47 11.34
C ALA A 242 9.71 5.32 11.59
N PRO A 243 9.99 5.71 12.85
CA PRO A 243 11.23 6.38 13.19
C PRO A 243 12.41 5.42 13.18
N VAL A 244 13.61 5.97 13.04
CA VAL A 244 14.86 5.31 13.45
C VAL A 244 15.04 5.54 14.96
N VAL A 245 15.35 4.47 15.69
CA VAL A 245 15.70 4.57 17.11
C VAL A 245 17.15 5.04 17.19
N GLY A 246 17.38 6.22 17.79
CA GLY A 246 18.70 6.84 17.89
C GLY A 246 19.55 6.22 19.00
N TYR A 247 19.15 6.45 20.25
CA TYR A 247 19.64 5.72 21.42
C TYR A 247 18.46 5.10 22.18
N ALA A 248 18.60 3.83 22.53
CA ALA A 248 17.70 3.14 23.43
C ALA A 248 18.54 2.62 24.60
N THR A 249 18.54 3.38 25.70
CA THR A 249 19.18 2.96 26.95
C THR A 249 18.10 2.62 27.98
N SER A 250 18.50 2.04 29.11
CA SER A 250 17.60 1.88 30.26
C SER A 250 17.05 3.20 30.80
N GLU A 251 17.69 4.32 30.44
CA GLU A 251 17.48 5.66 30.99
C GLU A 251 17.06 6.68 29.92
N GLY A 252 16.80 6.24 28.68
CA GLY A 252 16.31 7.15 27.66
C GLY A 252 15.98 6.50 26.33
N LEU A 253 15.09 7.15 25.60
CA LEU A 253 14.60 6.74 24.28
C LEU A 253 14.68 7.92 23.31
N GLN A 254 15.28 7.70 22.15
CA GLN A 254 15.26 8.68 21.06
C GLN A 254 14.65 8.07 19.80
N TYR A 255 13.72 8.82 19.20
CA TYR A 255 13.04 8.48 17.96
C TYR A 255 13.24 9.59 16.94
N ILE A 256 13.66 9.22 15.74
CA ILE A 256 14.04 10.14 14.67
C ILE A 256 13.23 9.82 13.42
N TRP A 257 12.35 10.72 13.00
CA TRP A 257 11.74 10.70 11.68
C TRP A 257 12.53 11.62 10.75
N LYS A 258 13.22 11.04 9.77
CA LYS A 258 14.02 11.80 8.80
C LYS A 258 13.60 11.50 7.37
N LYS A 259 13.25 12.54 6.61
CA LYS A 259 12.96 12.48 5.17
C LYS A 259 13.37 13.80 4.53
N ASN A 260 13.97 13.77 3.33
CA ASN A 260 14.34 14.96 2.56
C ASN A 260 15.12 16.04 3.35
N LYS A 261 16.09 15.61 4.18
CA LYS A 261 16.88 16.48 5.08
C LYS A 261 16.09 17.19 6.20
N LYS A 262 14.78 16.98 6.29
CA LYS A 262 13.98 17.34 7.46
C LYS A 262 14.02 16.22 8.50
N SER A 263 14.24 16.61 9.75
CA SER A 263 14.32 15.73 10.91
C SER A 263 13.32 16.19 11.98
N VAL A 264 12.45 15.28 12.41
CA VAL A 264 11.65 15.41 13.63
C VAL A 264 12.22 14.42 14.64
N ILE A 265 12.64 14.91 15.80
CA ILE A 265 13.29 14.09 16.83
C ILE A 265 12.54 14.26 18.14
N ILE A 266 12.29 13.14 18.81
CA ILE A 266 11.81 13.12 20.19
C ILE A 266 12.82 12.34 21.00
N ALA A 267 13.29 12.94 22.07
CA ALA A 267 14.32 12.38 22.91
C ALA A 267 13.90 12.51 24.38
N TRP A 268 13.59 11.38 24.99
CA TRP A 268 13.19 11.31 26.39
C TRP A 268 14.37 10.78 27.21
N MET A 269 15.01 11.62 28.00
CA MET A 269 16.13 11.26 28.87
C MET A 269 15.67 11.29 30.33
N VAL A 270 15.44 10.13 30.93
CA VAL A 270 14.89 10.02 32.27
C VAL A 270 15.61 9.03 33.16
N TYR A 271 15.84 9.45 34.38
CA TYR A 271 16.46 8.69 35.44
C TYR A 271 15.39 8.24 36.43
N LYS A 272 15.37 6.95 36.76
CA LYS A 272 14.44 6.41 37.76
C LYS A 272 14.83 6.89 39.15
N ASN A 273 13.82 7.18 39.97
CA ASN A 273 13.98 7.46 41.40
C ASN A 273 12.86 6.77 42.19
N GLY A 274 13.12 5.54 42.63
CA GLY A 274 12.07 4.64 43.13
C GLY A 274 11.02 4.36 42.05
N ASN A 275 9.75 4.59 42.36
CA ASN A 275 8.64 4.47 41.39
C ASN A 275 8.50 5.70 40.46
N GLY A 276 9.24 6.77 40.75
CA GLY A 276 9.21 8.01 39.98
C GLY A 276 10.38 8.17 39.02
N PHE A 277 10.43 9.35 38.39
CA PHE A 277 11.51 9.70 37.47
C PHE A 277 11.84 11.19 37.52
N TYR A 278 12.98 11.56 36.97
CA TYR A 278 13.39 12.94 36.72
C TYR A 278 14.26 12.98 35.46
N GLY A 279 14.44 14.14 34.84
CA GLY A 279 15.21 14.26 33.62
C GLY A 279 14.65 15.31 32.68
N ASN A 280 14.76 15.06 31.37
CA ASN A 280 14.37 16.02 30.34
C ASN A 280 13.67 15.32 29.18
N ASP A 281 12.72 16.00 28.56
CA ASP A 281 12.12 15.61 27.30
C ASP A 281 12.39 16.68 26.25
N TYR A 282 13.03 16.27 25.18
CA TYR A 282 13.36 17.16 24.08
C TYR A 282 12.53 16.80 22.85
N SER A 283 12.01 17.84 22.20
CA SER A 283 11.54 17.72 20.83
C SER A 283 12.35 18.63 19.92
N TYR A 284 12.69 18.14 18.73
CA TYR A 284 13.43 18.90 17.73
C TYR A 284 12.70 18.80 16.40
N VAL A 285 12.62 19.92 15.71
CA VAL A 285 12.23 19.98 14.30
C VAL A 285 13.28 20.80 13.59
N VAL A 286 13.98 20.19 12.62
CA VAL A 286 15.01 20.86 11.84
C VAL A 286 14.87 20.49 10.37
N ASP A 287 14.88 21.49 9.50
CA ASP A 287 14.89 21.33 8.05
C ASP A 287 16.21 21.85 7.47
N GLU A 288 17.15 20.92 7.25
CA GLU A 288 18.47 21.23 6.70
C GLU A 288 18.43 21.47 5.17
N ALA A 289 17.25 21.37 4.54
CA ALA A 289 17.08 21.73 3.13
C ALA A 289 16.96 23.25 2.91
N ILE A 290 16.65 23.99 3.99
CA ILE A 290 16.53 25.45 3.97
C ILE A 290 17.92 26.08 3.96
N GLN A 291 18.28 26.67 2.83
CA GLN A 291 19.49 27.48 2.64
C GLN A 291 19.24 28.94 3.01
#